data_AF-A0A832HDM5-F1
#
_entry.id   AF-A0A832HDM5-F1
#
_cell.length_a   1.000
_cell.length_b   1.000
_cell.length_c   1.000
_cell.angle_alpha   90.00
_cell.angle_beta   90.00
_cell.angle_gamma   90.00
#
_symmetry.space_group_name_H-M   'P 1'
#
loop_
_entity.id
_entity.type
_entity.pdbx_description
1 polymer ?
#
loop_
_entity_poly.entity_id
_entity_poly.type
_entity_poly.pdbx_seq_one_letter_code
_entity_poly.pdbx_strand_id
1 'polypeptide(L)'
;MELPSDIKFEQLANGVRFDLPPRQYGLVRFAGLVPIGFGCLFGGFAVFWTIMASGILEGPPNLFRLLFGLWGLPFIIVGLSIIFAGLKVLFPGRTTIELRQDELRVTETSGLIRRTKRRSTANVAEITVENARITTNSRHGSIESATTGNRNAIQIRFSKGKPFKFAAGYDSAILVPLAHTLADNLQVPALTDTLRVEGGSRPAVPVTQVEQEVSTDTPRQITQAQQPPASRIEVVEAPDNLIFMLPRLGFLSRAAFLLVFAIFWLGISCTVTGGFAIGLIAKREWSMIFPVLFGSVFILIGLAILAGYVHLATATAVLVVSGSGITFTQQSRIKKSEWQLNRADITDVRVGPSGTEINNKPVFELQIITGDTHKGLLGGRDDAELHWLATRLRTFYQLNQTPLPPAA
;
A
#
# COMPACT_ATOMS: atom_id res chain seq x y z
N MET A 1 -21.48 11.28 -23.71
CA MET A 1 -21.37 11.91 -22.38
C MET A 1 -20.65 13.23 -22.56
N GLU A 2 -21.16 14.35 -22.04
CA GLU A 2 -20.46 15.63 -22.17
C GLU A 2 -19.19 15.63 -21.30
N LEU A 3 -18.07 16.12 -21.84
CA LEU A 3 -16.83 16.29 -21.10
C LEU A 3 -16.99 17.45 -20.10
N PRO A 4 -16.47 17.33 -18.87
CA PRO A 4 -16.42 18.44 -17.93
C PRO A 4 -15.72 19.66 -18.54
N SER A 5 -16.26 20.85 -18.31
CA SER A 5 -15.76 22.12 -18.87
C SER A 5 -14.30 22.43 -18.53
N ASP A 6 -13.77 21.82 -17.46
CA ASP A 6 -12.40 22.00 -17.01
C ASP A 6 -11.37 21.22 -17.85
N ILE A 7 -11.82 20.25 -18.64
CA ILE A 7 -10.96 19.52 -19.58
C ILE A 7 -10.90 20.31 -20.89
N LYS A 8 -9.72 20.82 -21.24
CA LYS A 8 -9.54 21.45 -22.55
C LYS A 8 -9.40 20.37 -23.62
N PHE A 9 -10.29 20.41 -24.58
CA PHE A 9 -10.29 19.53 -25.75
C PHE A 9 -9.76 20.29 -26.97
N GLU A 10 -8.79 19.70 -27.66
CA GLU A 10 -8.23 20.24 -28.90
C GLU A 10 -8.20 19.14 -29.96
N GLN A 11 -8.85 19.39 -31.09
CA GLN A 11 -8.78 18.51 -32.26
C GLN A 11 -7.43 18.73 -32.95
N LEU A 12 -6.63 17.67 -33.07
CA LEU A 12 -5.37 17.68 -33.81
C LEU A 12 -5.60 17.17 -35.24
N ALA A 13 -4.67 17.45 -36.16
CA ALA A 13 -4.75 16.97 -37.54
C ALA A 13 -4.84 15.44 -37.66
N ASN A 14 -4.30 14.69 -36.69
CA ASN A 14 -4.24 13.22 -36.68
C ASN A 14 -4.74 12.60 -35.38
N GLY A 15 -5.60 13.30 -34.63
CA GLY A 15 -6.06 12.80 -33.34
C GLY A 15 -6.75 13.85 -32.49
N VAL A 16 -6.79 13.61 -31.19
CA VAL A 16 -7.39 14.49 -30.19
C VAL A 16 -6.43 14.67 -29.02
N ARG A 17 -6.49 15.85 -28.40
CA ARG A 17 -5.72 16.19 -27.20
C ARG A 17 -6.65 16.63 -26.08
N PHE A 18 -6.42 16.08 -24.90
CA PHE A 18 -7.08 16.43 -23.65
C PHE A 18 -6.05 16.99 -22.68
N ASP A 19 -6.19 18.25 -22.28
CA ASP A 19 -5.42 18.84 -21.18
C ASP A 19 -6.30 18.87 -19.93
N LEU A 20 -5.93 18.08 -18.92
CA LEU A 20 -6.65 18.01 -17.64
C LEU A 20 -6.27 19.20 -16.75
N PRO A 21 -7.18 19.64 -15.85
CA PRO A 21 -6.87 20.68 -14.88
C PRO A 21 -5.74 20.27 -13.91
N PRO A 22 -5.15 21.19 -13.14
CA PRO A 22 -4.29 20.80 -12.01
C PRO A 22 -5.03 19.87 -11.05
N ARG A 23 -4.34 18.85 -10.51
CA ARG A 23 -4.94 17.98 -9.48
C ARG A 23 -5.35 18.79 -8.26
N GLN A 24 -6.58 18.55 -7.78
CA GLN A 24 -7.13 19.24 -6.60
C GLN A 24 -6.82 18.45 -5.33
N TYR A 25 -5.61 18.62 -4.78
CA TYR A 25 -5.26 18.03 -3.47
C TYR A 25 -5.74 18.88 -2.28
N GLY A 26 -6.38 20.03 -2.53
CA GLY A 26 -6.85 20.93 -1.46
C GLY A 26 -5.75 21.30 -0.47
N LEU A 27 -6.07 21.29 0.83
CA LEU A 27 -5.10 21.51 1.91
C LEU A 27 -4.11 20.35 2.10
N VAL A 28 -4.46 19.13 1.63
CA VAL A 28 -3.59 17.94 1.77
C VAL A 28 -2.26 18.11 1.04
N ARG A 29 -2.18 18.97 0.01
CA ARG A 29 -0.89 19.30 -0.64
C ARG A 29 0.16 19.82 0.35
N PHE A 30 -0.26 20.49 1.43
CA PHE A 30 0.64 21.01 2.46
C PHE A 30 1.22 19.90 3.34
N ALA A 31 0.64 18.70 3.35
CA ALA A 31 1.28 17.52 3.95
C ALA A 31 2.64 17.22 3.28
N GLY A 32 2.86 17.66 2.03
CA GLY A 32 4.15 17.62 1.36
C GLY A 32 5.25 18.42 2.05
N LEU A 33 4.91 19.41 2.90
CA LEU A 33 5.90 20.17 3.68
C LEU A 33 6.61 19.31 4.74
N VAL A 34 5.95 18.27 5.27
CA VAL A 34 6.54 17.38 6.27
C VAL A 34 7.74 16.59 5.70
N PRO A 35 7.61 15.83 4.59
CA PRO A 35 8.75 15.17 3.98
C PRO A 35 9.76 16.17 3.41
N ILE A 36 9.37 17.37 2.96
CA ILE A 36 10.34 18.41 2.59
C ILE A 36 11.19 18.82 3.79
N GLY A 37 10.56 19.18 4.92
CA GLY A 37 11.26 19.58 6.14
C GLY A 37 12.17 18.47 6.67
N PHE A 38 11.65 17.25 6.77
CA PHE A 38 12.43 16.09 7.19
C PHE A 38 13.58 15.79 6.21
N GLY A 39 13.32 15.82 4.91
CA GLY A 39 14.32 15.59 3.87
C GLY A 39 15.41 16.67 3.85
N CYS A 40 15.07 17.93 4.12
CA CYS A 40 16.03 19.03 4.27
C CYS A 40 16.91 18.85 5.51
N LEU A 41 16.32 18.49 6.65
CA LEU A 41 17.07 18.21 7.88
C LEU A 41 17.99 17.00 7.69
N PHE A 42 17.47 15.90 7.17
CA PHE A 42 18.23 14.66 6.94
C PHE A 42 19.28 14.83 5.85
N GLY A 43 18.92 15.42 4.71
CA GLY A 43 19.83 15.65 3.58
C GLY A 43 20.90 16.69 3.93
N GLY A 44 20.53 17.78 4.60
CA GLY A 44 21.46 18.77 5.12
C GLY A 44 22.43 18.16 6.12
N PHE A 45 21.95 17.34 7.05
CA PHE A 45 22.80 16.57 7.96
C PHE A 45 23.72 15.62 7.20
N ALA A 46 23.22 14.87 6.21
CA ALA A 46 24.04 13.95 5.41
C ALA A 46 25.13 14.69 4.64
N VAL A 47 24.84 15.84 4.04
CA VAL A 47 25.83 16.69 3.36
C VAL A 47 26.87 17.21 4.36
N PHE A 48 26.42 17.82 5.45
CA PHE A 48 27.29 18.34 6.51
C PHE A 48 28.21 17.24 7.05
N TRP A 49 27.64 16.08 7.40
CA TRP A 49 28.36 14.91 7.86
C TRP A 49 29.42 14.46 6.86
N THR A 50 29.02 14.33 5.60
CA THR A 50 29.92 13.85 4.53
C THR A 50 31.10 14.81 4.36
N ILE A 51 30.86 16.12 4.38
CA ILE A 51 31.93 17.12 4.24
C ILE A 51 32.85 17.14 5.47
N MET A 52 32.27 17.19 6.67
CA MET A 52 33.03 17.31 7.92
C MET A 52 33.78 16.02 8.26
N ALA A 53 33.11 14.87 8.24
CA ALA A 53 33.73 13.60 8.62
C ALA A 53 34.70 13.06 7.55
N SER A 54 34.53 13.44 6.27
CA SER A 54 35.57 13.17 5.27
C SER A 54 36.78 14.07 5.43
N GLY A 55 36.70 15.20 6.16
CA GLY A 55 37.79 16.17 6.26
C GLY A 55 38.28 16.64 4.88
N ILE A 56 37.40 16.64 3.87
CA ILE A 56 37.78 16.97 2.49
C ILE A 56 38.21 18.43 2.33
N LEU A 57 37.83 19.28 3.30
CA LEU A 57 38.26 20.67 3.40
C LEU A 57 39.59 20.84 4.17
N GLU A 58 40.06 19.81 4.87
CA GLU A 58 41.21 19.88 5.77
C GLU A 58 42.44 19.15 5.18
N GLY A 59 43.07 19.73 4.16
CA GLY A 59 44.32 19.23 3.57
C GLY A 59 44.15 18.38 2.31
N PRO A 60 45.24 17.78 1.79
CA PRO A 60 45.19 17.08 0.51
C PRO A 60 44.25 15.86 0.54
N PRO A 61 43.55 15.56 -0.56
CA PRO A 61 42.68 14.40 -0.62
C PRO A 61 43.50 13.13 -0.48
N ASN A 62 43.11 12.26 0.45
CA ASN A 62 43.63 10.89 0.53
C ASN A 62 42.51 9.91 0.16
N LEU A 63 42.89 8.67 -0.21
CA LEU A 63 41.94 7.66 -0.68
C LEU A 63 40.83 7.39 0.36
N PHE A 64 41.17 7.35 1.64
CA PHE A 64 40.20 7.12 2.71
C PHE A 64 39.12 8.20 2.77
N ARG A 65 39.52 9.48 2.74
CA ARG A 65 38.61 10.64 2.73
C ARG A 65 37.69 10.63 1.51
N LEU A 66 38.24 10.26 0.34
CA LEU A 66 37.46 10.17 -0.89
C LEU A 66 36.43 9.03 -0.84
N LEU A 67 36.84 7.84 -0.37
CA LEU A 67 35.92 6.71 -0.17
C LEU A 67 34.83 7.01 0.86
N PHE A 68 35.19 7.67 1.96
CA PHE A 68 34.24 8.08 2.98
C PHE A 68 33.25 9.13 2.44
N GLY A 69 33.72 10.10 1.67
CA GLY A 69 32.88 11.07 0.97
C GLY A 69 31.87 10.40 0.03
N LEU A 70 32.33 9.42 -0.77
CA LEU A 70 31.46 8.63 -1.65
C LEU A 70 30.44 7.80 -0.86
N TRP A 71 30.81 7.29 0.31
CA TRP A 71 29.90 6.54 1.18
C TRP A 71 28.75 7.39 1.75
N GLY A 72 28.94 8.70 1.89
CA GLY A 72 27.88 9.63 2.28
C GLY A 72 26.84 9.90 1.17
N LEU A 73 27.20 9.68 -0.10
CA LEU A 73 26.36 10.02 -1.26
C LEU A 73 24.98 9.32 -1.26
N PRO A 74 24.84 8.01 -0.97
CA PRO A 74 23.53 7.37 -0.86
C PRO A 74 22.60 8.05 0.14
N PHE A 75 23.10 8.55 1.28
CA PHE A 75 22.28 9.25 2.28
C PHE A 75 21.80 10.60 1.75
N ILE A 76 22.67 11.34 1.04
CA ILE A 76 22.27 12.58 0.36
C ILE A 76 21.19 12.29 -0.68
N ILE A 77 21.35 11.24 -1.49
CA ILE A 77 20.34 10.80 -2.48
C ILE A 77 19.01 10.46 -1.81
N VAL A 78 19.04 9.75 -0.67
CA VAL A 78 17.83 9.45 0.11
C VAL A 78 17.16 10.73 0.61
N GLY A 79 17.92 11.66 1.20
CA GLY A 79 17.40 12.95 1.66
C GLY A 79 16.75 13.75 0.54
N LEU A 80 17.43 13.87 -0.61
CA LEU A 80 16.89 14.51 -1.80
C LEU A 80 15.64 13.81 -2.32
N SER A 81 15.61 12.47 -2.31
CA SER A 81 14.45 11.69 -2.76
C SER A 81 13.21 11.96 -1.90
N ILE A 82 13.39 12.12 -0.59
CA ILE A 82 12.31 12.51 0.33
C ILE A 82 11.82 13.93 0.03
N ILE A 83 12.73 14.88 -0.20
CA ILE A 83 12.37 16.25 -0.63
C ILE A 83 11.56 16.20 -1.93
N PHE A 84 12.02 15.46 -2.93
CA PHE A 84 11.31 15.28 -4.20
C PHE A 84 9.94 14.64 -4.03
N ALA A 85 9.80 13.67 -3.12
CA ALA A 85 8.50 13.08 -2.79
C ALA A 85 7.54 14.14 -2.22
N GLY A 86 8.02 14.98 -1.31
CA GLY A 86 7.23 16.08 -0.76
C GLY A 86 6.88 17.17 -1.79
N LEU A 87 7.82 17.53 -2.66
CA LEU A 87 7.58 18.48 -3.76
C LEU A 87 6.50 17.98 -4.72
N LYS A 88 6.45 16.67 -5.02
CA LYS A 88 5.38 16.09 -5.85
C LYS A 88 3.99 16.19 -5.21
N VAL A 89 3.91 16.15 -3.88
CA VAL A 89 2.66 16.34 -3.14
C VAL A 89 2.29 17.83 -3.10
N LEU A 90 3.27 18.70 -2.87
CA LEU A 90 3.07 20.14 -2.74
C LEU A 90 2.68 20.81 -4.07
N PHE A 91 3.27 20.38 -5.18
CA PHE A 91 3.03 20.90 -6.52
C PHE A 91 2.25 19.89 -7.36
N PRO A 92 0.89 19.87 -7.23
CA PRO A 92 0.04 18.97 -7.99
C PRO A 92 0.30 19.14 -9.49
N GLY A 93 0.55 18.01 -10.14
CA GLY A 93 0.81 18.00 -11.56
C GLY A 93 -0.42 18.21 -12.43
N ARG A 94 -0.18 18.42 -13.73
CA ARG A 94 -1.17 18.33 -14.80
C ARG A 94 -0.90 17.10 -15.67
N THR A 95 -1.95 16.58 -16.28
CA THR A 95 -1.85 15.46 -17.22
C THR A 95 -2.40 15.89 -18.57
N THR A 96 -1.61 15.69 -19.62
CA THR A 96 -2.02 15.88 -21.01
C THR A 96 -2.08 14.51 -21.67
N ILE A 97 -3.17 14.23 -22.37
CA ILE A 97 -3.40 12.98 -23.09
C ILE A 97 -3.58 13.35 -24.56
N GLU A 98 -2.68 12.86 -25.40
CA GLU A 98 -2.80 12.93 -26.85
C GLU A 98 -3.13 11.52 -27.36
N LEU A 99 -4.27 11.38 -28.04
CA LEU A 99 -4.65 10.17 -28.73
C LEU A 99 -4.54 10.41 -30.23
N ARG A 100 -3.57 9.76 -30.87
CA ARG A 100 -3.37 9.76 -32.33
C ARG A 100 -3.84 8.43 -32.91
N GLN A 101 -3.91 8.33 -34.23
CA GLN A 101 -4.35 7.11 -34.94
C GLN A 101 -3.76 5.81 -34.35
N ASP A 102 -2.43 5.75 -34.18
CA ASP A 102 -1.74 4.52 -33.71
C ASP A 102 -1.05 4.65 -32.34
N GLU A 103 -1.14 5.82 -31.70
CA GLU A 103 -0.35 6.14 -30.50
C GLU A 103 -1.16 6.91 -29.46
N LEU A 104 -1.16 6.38 -28.23
CA LEU A 104 -1.56 7.09 -27.04
C LEU A 104 -0.31 7.65 -26.35
N ARG A 105 -0.24 8.97 -26.25
CA ARG A 105 0.83 9.69 -25.58
C ARG A 105 0.27 10.39 -24.35
N VAL A 106 0.80 10.03 -23.18
CA VAL A 106 0.44 10.65 -21.90
C VAL A 106 1.63 11.42 -21.36
N THR A 107 1.44 12.71 -21.11
CA THR A 107 2.41 13.59 -20.49
C THR A 107 1.94 13.96 -19.10
N GLU A 108 2.71 13.60 -18.08
CA GLU A 108 2.50 14.03 -16.70
C GLU A 108 3.55 15.09 -16.34
N THR A 109 3.09 16.26 -15.91
CA THR A 109 3.96 17.36 -15.48
C THR A 109 3.73 17.60 -14.01
N SER A 110 4.72 17.41 -13.15
CA SER A 110 4.64 17.68 -11.70
C SER A 110 5.80 18.62 -11.32
N GLY A 111 5.47 19.89 -11.10
CA GLY A 111 6.46 20.95 -10.92
C GLY A 111 7.41 21.03 -12.13
N LEU A 112 8.71 20.94 -11.86
CA LEU A 112 9.78 21.01 -12.88
C LEU A 112 9.98 19.69 -13.65
N ILE A 113 9.34 18.60 -13.23
CA ILE A 113 9.55 17.28 -13.83
C ILE A 113 8.42 16.99 -14.82
N ARG A 114 8.78 16.79 -16.09
CA ARG A 114 7.88 16.33 -17.14
C ARG A 114 8.22 14.90 -17.56
N ARG A 115 7.26 13.99 -17.41
CA ARG A 115 7.39 12.59 -17.84
C ARG A 115 6.40 12.31 -18.96
N THR A 116 6.89 11.83 -20.10
CA THR A 116 6.04 11.40 -21.22
C THR A 116 6.11 9.87 -21.34
N LYS A 117 4.96 9.22 -21.46
CA LYS A 117 4.84 7.79 -21.78
C LYS A 117 4.06 7.65 -23.08
N ARG A 118 4.45 6.67 -23.88
CA ARG A 118 3.86 6.38 -25.20
C ARG A 118 3.48 4.90 -25.27
N ARG A 119 2.33 4.61 -25.86
CA ARG A 119 1.80 3.25 -26.07
C ARG A 119 1.08 3.17 -27.40
N SER A 120 1.23 2.06 -28.10
CA SER A 120 0.45 1.80 -29.32
C SER A 120 -1.01 1.53 -28.97
N THR A 121 -1.94 2.01 -29.79
CA THR A 121 -3.39 1.83 -29.64
C THR A 121 -3.90 0.54 -30.29
N ALA A 122 -3.08 -0.13 -31.13
CA ALA A 122 -3.50 -1.27 -31.96
C ALA A 122 -4.04 -2.49 -31.18
N ASN A 123 -3.73 -2.61 -29.90
CA ASN A 123 -4.09 -3.75 -29.06
C ASN A 123 -4.92 -3.35 -27.85
N VAL A 124 -5.53 -2.17 -27.83
CA VAL A 124 -6.38 -1.77 -26.71
C VAL A 124 -7.63 -2.65 -26.71
N ALA A 125 -7.87 -3.33 -25.59
CA ALA A 125 -9.03 -4.21 -25.42
C ALA A 125 -10.13 -3.53 -24.60
N GLU A 126 -9.75 -2.75 -23.59
CA GLU A 126 -10.67 -2.22 -22.59
C GLU A 126 -10.07 -0.95 -21.94
N ILE A 127 -10.93 0.03 -21.66
CA ILE A 127 -10.59 1.19 -20.83
C ILE A 127 -11.46 1.17 -19.58
N THR A 128 -10.83 1.22 -18.42
CA THR A 128 -11.52 1.28 -17.12
C THR A 128 -11.05 2.48 -16.32
N VAL A 129 -11.95 3.03 -15.50
CA VAL A 129 -11.57 3.93 -14.42
C VAL A 129 -11.43 3.08 -13.17
N GLU A 130 -10.18 2.82 -12.78
CA GLU A 130 -9.91 2.17 -11.51
C GLU A 130 -10.14 3.20 -10.42
N ASN A 131 -11.30 3.12 -9.79
CA ASN A 131 -11.49 3.78 -8.52
C ASN A 131 -10.64 3.01 -7.53
N ALA A 132 -9.47 3.54 -7.17
CA ALA A 132 -8.80 3.12 -5.96
C ALA A 132 -9.60 3.69 -4.79
N ARG A 133 -10.82 3.16 -4.60
CA ARG A 133 -11.35 2.98 -3.28
C ARG A 133 -10.27 2.15 -2.58
N ILE A 134 -9.53 2.80 -1.69
CA ILE A 134 -9.10 2.06 -0.51
C ILE A 134 -10.39 1.43 -0.03
N THR A 135 -10.43 0.11 0.05
CA THR A 135 -11.55 -0.61 0.65
C THR A 135 -11.64 -0.30 2.16
N THR A 136 -11.32 0.91 2.61
CA THR A 136 -11.82 1.50 3.84
C THR A 136 -13.24 1.95 3.57
N ASN A 137 -14.13 1.04 3.84
CA ASN A 137 -15.49 1.40 4.11
C ASN A 137 -15.44 2.06 5.55
N SER A 138 -16.23 3.09 5.93
CA SER A 138 -16.26 3.64 7.33
C SER A 138 -17.66 3.80 7.95
N ARG A 139 -17.95 3.23 9.15
CA ARG A 139 -19.11 3.59 10.01
C ARG A 139 -19.00 3.23 11.51
N HIS A 140 -18.08 3.87 12.25
CA HIS A 140 -18.43 4.62 13.47
C HIS A 140 -17.24 5.45 14.00
N GLY A 141 -17.51 6.71 14.35
CA GLY A 141 -16.54 7.78 14.49
C GLY A 141 -15.43 7.55 15.52
N SER A 142 -14.19 7.55 15.04
CA SER A 142 -13.05 8.05 15.80
C SER A 142 -11.97 8.56 14.82
N ILE A 143 -11.76 9.87 14.90
CA ILE A 143 -10.66 10.70 14.35
C ILE A 143 -10.36 10.55 12.84
N GLU A 144 -10.79 11.57 12.10
CA GLU A 144 -10.37 11.94 10.75
C GLU A 144 -8.85 11.75 10.54
N SER A 145 -8.46 10.66 9.88
CA SER A 145 -7.19 10.62 9.14
C SER A 145 -7.44 11.10 7.71
N ALA A 146 -7.59 12.41 7.56
CA ALA A 146 -7.53 13.06 6.26
C ALA A 146 -6.10 12.98 5.72
N THR A 147 -5.73 11.98 4.90
CA THR A 147 -4.51 12.07 4.03
C THR A 147 -4.28 10.96 3.01
N THR A 148 -5.26 10.14 2.61
CA THR A 148 -5.05 9.24 1.47
C THR A 148 -6.01 9.60 0.34
N GLY A 149 -5.61 10.60 -0.44
CA GLY A 149 -6.41 11.19 -1.51
C GLY A 149 -6.95 10.16 -2.51
N ASN A 150 -8.09 10.50 -3.11
CA ASN A 150 -8.80 9.75 -4.14
C ASN A 150 -7.80 9.23 -5.19
N ARG A 151 -7.45 7.93 -5.17
CA ARG A 151 -6.40 7.35 -6.02
C ARG A 151 -6.96 6.88 -7.38
N ASN A 152 -8.02 7.52 -7.88
CA ASN A 152 -8.60 7.12 -9.15
C ASN A 152 -7.59 7.31 -10.27
N ALA A 153 -7.55 6.37 -11.20
CA ALA A 153 -6.70 6.39 -12.37
C ALA A 153 -7.43 5.77 -13.57
N ILE A 154 -7.12 6.23 -14.78
CA ILE A 154 -7.54 5.53 -15.99
C ILE A 154 -6.57 4.39 -16.22
N GLN A 155 -7.10 3.18 -16.40
CA GLN A 155 -6.36 1.99 -16.75
C GLN A 155 -6.79 1.52 -18.14
N ILE A 156 -5.81 1.36 -19.03
CA ILE A 156 -6.00 0.72 -20.32
C ILE A 156 -5.47 -0.69 -20.25
N ARG A 157 -6.31 -1.67 -20.57
CA ARG A 157 -5.90 -3.06 -20.76
C ARG A 157 -5.71 -3.33 -22.24
N PHE A 158 -4.63 -4.04 -22.52
CA PHE A 158 -4.31 -4.49 -23.87
C PHE A 158 -4.65 -5.98 -23.98
N SER A 159 -4.95 -6.44 -25.19
CA SER A 159 -5.12 -7.88 -25.49
C SER A 159 -3.90 -8.69 -25.09
N LYS A 160 -2.70 -8.09 -25.18
CA LYS A 160 -1.43 -8.65 -24.74
C LYS A 160 -0.56 -7.59 -24.05
N GLY A 161 -0.06 -7.92 -22.86
CA GLY A 161 0.92 -7.10 -22.14
C GLY A 161 0.41 -6.54 -20.80
N LYS A 162 1.25 -5.70 -20.16
CA LYS A 162 0.94 -5.11 -18.85
C LYS A 162 -0.06 -3.96 -19.01
N PRO A 163 -1.04 -3.81 -18.10
CA PRO A 163 -1.97 -2.70 -18.13
C PRO A 163 -1.23 -1.36 -17.99
N PHE A 164 -1.76 -0.33 -18.66
CA PHE A 164 -1.19 1.02 -18.65
C PHE A 164 -2.09 1.96 -17.84
N LYS A 165 -1.58 2.40 -16.69
CA LYS A 165 -2.28 3.32 -15.77
C LYS A 165 -1.76 4.75 -15.92
N PHE A 166 -2.67 5.73 -15.92
CA PHE A 166 -2.34 7.16 -15.96
C PHE A 166 -3.45 8.03 -15.35
N ALA A 167 -3.18 9.34 -15.24
CA ALA A 167 -4.10 10.31 -14.64
C ALA A 167 -4.50 9.91 -13.20
N ALA A 168 -3.53 9.39 -12.43
CA ALA A 168 -3.74 9.05 -11.02
C ALA A 168 -3.97 10.32 -10.18
N GLY A 169 -4.95 10.29 -9.27
CA GLY A 169 -5.21 11.38 -8.33
C GLY A 169 -6.20 12.44 -8.82
N TYR A 170 -6.92 12.19 -9.91
CA TYR A 170 -8.05 13.01 -10.33
C TYR A 170 -9.37 12.47 -9.77
N ASP A 171 -10.38 13.33 -9.68
CA ASP A 171 -11.71 12.92 -9.28
C ASP A 171 -12.36 12.00 -10.33
N SER A 172 -13.17 11.03 -9.89
CA SER A 172 -13.90 10.14 -10.80
C SER A 172 -14.87 10.91 -11.69
N ALA A 173 -15.41 12.05 -11.24
CA ALA A 173 -16.24 12.95 -12.04
C ALA A 173 -15.50 13.51 -13.27
N ILE A 174 -14.16 13.63 -13.22
CA ILE A 174 -13.32 14.03 -14.35
C ILE A 174 -12.94 12.80 -15.19
N LEU A 175 -12.52 11.71 -14.52
CA LEU A 175 -11.96 10.55 -15.21
C LEU A 175 -12.98 9.70 -15.96
N VAL A 176 -14.21 9.59 -15.45
CA VAL A 176 -15.27 8.75 -16.06
C VAL A 176 -15.71 9.27 -17.43
N PRO A 177 -16.11 10.54 -17.60
CA PRO A 177 -16.46 11.05 -18.92
C PRO A 177 -15.28 10.98 -19.89
N LEU A 178 -14.07 11.28 -19.40
CA LEU A 178 -12.85 11.20 -20.20
C LEU A 178 -12.55 9.77 -20.67
N ALA A 179 -12.72 8.76 -19.80
CA ALA A 179 -12.53 7.36 -20.17
C ALA A 179 -13.54 6.90 -21.22
N HIS A 180 -14.80 7.32 -21.11
CA HIS A 180 -15.82 7.10 -22.15
C HIS A 180 -15.40 7.72 -23.49
N THR A 181 -15.02 9.00 -23.50
CA THR A 181 -14.58 9.66 -24.73
C THR A 181 -13.35 8.99 -25.34
N LEU A 182 -12.37 8.59 -24.53
CA LEU A 182 -11.20 7.86 -25.02
C LEU A 182 -11.59 6.51 -25.63
N ALA A 183 -12.54 5.80 -25.03
CA ALA A 183 -13.00 4.51 -25.51
C ALA A 183 -13.79 4.62 -26.82
N ASP A 184 -14.63 5.65 -26.95
CA ASP A 184 -15.36 5.97 -28.18
C ASP A 184 -14.39 6.28 -29.33
N ASN A 185 -13.35 7.10 -29.08
CA ASN A 185 -12.32 7.41 -30.08
C ASN A 185 -11.47 6.19 -30.48
N LEU A 186 -11.34 5.22 -29.57
CA LEU A 186 -10.60 3.96 -29.80
C LEU A 186 -11.49 2.83 -30.31
N GLN A 187 -12.81 3.01 -30.37
CA GLN A 187 -13.80 1.98 -30.70
C GLN A 187 -13.69 0.73 -29.81
N VAL A 188 -13.45 0.93 -28.52
CA VAL A 188 -13.34 -0.12 -27.50
C VAL A 188 -14.38 0.08 -26.41
N PRO A 189 -14.79 -0.97 -25.68
CA PRO A 189 -15.72 -0.79 -24.57
C PRO A 189 -15.10 0.05 -23.43
N ALA A 190 -15.84 1.07 -23.00
CA ALA A 190 -15.61 1.74 -21.72
C ALA A 190 -16.36 1.03 -20.61
N LEU A 191 -15.63 0.48 -19.64
CA LEU A 191 -16.22 -0.09 -18.43
C LEU A 191 -16.05 0.92 -17.29
N THR A 192 -17.10 1.72 -17.11
CA THR A 192 -17.23 2.60 -15.95
C THR A 192 -17.77 1.75 -14.82
N ASP A 193 -16.86 1.26 -13.98
CA ASP A 193 -17.18 0.41 -12.85
C ASP A 193 -17.90 1.21 -11.75
N THR A 194 -19.17 1.52 -12.04
CA THR A 194 -20.20 1.70 -11.02
C THR A 194 -20.72 0.30 -10.72
N LEU A 195 -20.03 -0.39 -9.82
CA LEU A 195 -20.49 -1.64 -9.22
C LEU A 195 -20.72 -2.74 -10.26
N ARG A 196 -19.65 -3.33 -10.79
CA ARG A 196 -19.69 -4.75 -11.14
C ARG A 196 -19.89 -5.55 -9.85
N VAL A 197 -21.13 -5.55 -9.36
CA VAL A 197 -21.64 -6.66 -8.57
C VAL A 197 -21.48 -7.85 -9.50
N GLU A 198 -20.54 -8.74 -9.23
CA GLU A 198 -20.34 -10.01 -9.94
C GLU A 198 -21.54 -10.98 -9.78
N GLY A 199 -22.77 -10.48 -9.73
CA GLY A 199 -24.01 -11.23 -9.58
C GLY A 199 -25.05 -11.03 -10.70
N GLY A 200 -24.73 -10.29 -11.76
CA GLY A 200 -25.66 -10.00 -12.86
C GLY A 200 -25.55 -10.98 -14.02
N SER A 201 -26.53 -11.90 -14.12
CA SER A 201 -26.69 -12.92 -15.16
C SER A 201 -26.49 -12.42 -16.59
N ARG A 202 -25.62 -13.13 -17.32
CA ARG A 202 -25.49 -13.04 -18.79
C ARG A 202 -26.82 -13.48 -19.44
N PRO A 203 -27.32 -12.80 -20.48
CA PRO A 203 -28.57 -13.18 -21.16
C PRO A 203 -28.49 -14.61 -21.69
N ALA A 204 -29.55 -15.36 -21.40
CA ALA A 204 -29.67 -16.78 -21.68
C ALA A 204 -29.48 -17.07 -23.17
N VAL A 205 -28.47 -17.89 -23.47
CA VAL A 205 -28.47 -18.74 -24.66
C VAL A 205 -29.73 -19.62 -24.55
N PRO A 206 -30.53 -19.81 -25.63
CA PRO A 206 -31.69 -20.68 -25.58
C PRO A 206 -31.25 -22.07 -25.14
N VAL A 207 -31.66 -22.41 -23.92
CA VAL A 207 -31.41 -23.70 -23.30
C VAL A 207 -32.29 -24.71 -24.04
N THR A 208 -31.66 -25.55 -24.85
CA THR A 208 -32.22 -26.85 -25.22
C THR A 208 -32.71 -27.51 -23.95
N GLN A 209 -34.02 -27.80 -23.88
CA GLN A 209 -34.64 -28.53 -22.78
C GLN A 209 -33.96 -29.89 -22.64
N VAL A 210 -32.94 -29.95 -21.79
CA VAL A 210 -32.45 -31.20 -21.23
C VAL A 210 -33.38 -31.48 -20.06
N GLU A 211 -34.16 -32.54 -20.23
CA GLU A 211 -34.97 -33.17 -19.20
C GLU A 211 -34.10 -33.43 -17.97
N GLN A 212 -34.21 -32.53 -17.00
CA GLN A 212 -33.41 -32.53 -15.80
C GLN A 212 -34.09 -33.48 -14.82
N GLU A 213 -33.60 -34.72 -14.76
CA GLU A 213 -33.88 -35.66 -13.68
C GLU A 213 -33.70 -34.93 -12.34
N VAL A 214 -34.78 -34.88 -11.57
CA VAL A 214 -34.81 -34.43 -10.19
C VAL A 214 -33.96 -35.39 -9.38
N SER A 215 -32.65 -35.09 -9.31
CA SER A 215 -31.71 -35.82 -8.48
C SER A 215 -32.02 -35.51 -7.02
N THR A 216 -32.54 -36.51 -6.32
CA THR A 216 -32.81 -36.51 -4.89
C THR A 216 -31.58 -36.07 -4.09
N ASP A 217 -31.77 -35.02 -3.30
CA ASP A 217 -30.95 -34.49 -2.21
C ASP A 217 -29.87 -35.44 -1.69
N THR A 218 -28.67 -35.31 -2.25
CA THR A 218 -27.46 -35.66 -1.51
C THR A 218 -27.02 -34.40 -0.78
N PRO A 219 -26.99 -34.37 0.58
CA PRO A 219 -26.55 -33.20 1.33
C PRO A 219 -25.20 -32.77 0.78
N ARG A 220 -25.13 -31.54 0.25
CA ARG A 220 -23.93 -30.95 -0.31
C ARG A 220 -22.88 -30.94 0.79
N GLN A 221 -22.01 -31.95 0.82
CA GLN A 221 -20.90 -32.00 1.75
C GLN A 221 -20.06 -30.76 1.50
N ILE A 222 -20.19 -29.76 2.39
CA ILE A 222 -19.37 -28.57 2.34
C ILE A 222 -17.94 -29.07 2.57
N THR A 223 -17.17 -29.16 1.49
CA THR A 223 -15.77 -29.56 1.56
C THR A 223 -15.07 -28.59 2.50
N GLN A 224 -14.76 -29.06 3.72
CA GLN A 224 -14.07 -28.25 4.70
C GLN A 224 -12.74 -27.81 4.09
N ALA A 225 -12.48 -26.51 4.09
CA ALA A 225 -11.22 -25.97 3.58
C ALA A 225 -10.06 -26.64 4.32
N GLN A 226 -9.26 -27.42 3.59
CA GLN A 226 -8.13 -28.13 4.15
C GLN A 226 -7.10 -27.11 4.68
N GLN A 227 -6.63 -27.33 5.90
CA GLN A 227 -5.59 -26.48 6.49
C GLN A 227 -4.30 -26.57 5.66
N PRO A 228 -3.66 -25.43 5.32
CA PRO A 228 -2.40 -25.46 4.59
C PRO A 228 -1.36 -26.29 5.36
N PRO A 229 -0.58 -27.16 4.68
CA PRO A 229 0.32 -28.10 5.35
C PRO A 229 1.44 -27.44 6.15
N ALA A 230 1.81 -26.21 5.78
CA ALA A 230 2.81 -25.42 6.50
C ALA A 230 2.23 -24.62 7.68
N SER A 231 0.91 -24.67 7.89
CA SER A 231 0.26 -23.88 8.93
C SER A 231 0.59 -24.42 10.31
N ARG A 232 0.85 -23.50 11.23
CA ARG A 232 1.08 -23.79 12.65
C ARG A 232 -0.09 -23.33 13.53
N ILE A 233 -1.20 -22.92 12.90
CA ILE A 233 -2.39 -22.45 13.62
C ILE A 233 -3.10 -23.68 14.19
N GLU A 234 -3.29 -23.70 15.50
CA GLU A 234 -4.10 -24.74 16.13
C GLU A 234 -5.56 -24.31 16.13
N VAL A 235 -6.46 -25.23 15.77
CA VAL A 235 -7.90 -24.99 15.72
C VAL A 235 -8.56 -25.90 16.74
N VAL A 236 -9.31 -25.30 17.66
CA VAL A 236 -10.18 -26.02 18.59
C VAL A 236 -11.61 -25.74 18.17
N GLU A 237 -12.28 -26.79 17.69
CA GLU A 237 -13.70 -26.74 17.32
C GLU A 237 -14.53 -27.17 18.54
N ALA A 238 -15.45 -26.30 18.95
CA ALA A 238 -16.51 -26.59 19.92
C ALA A 238 -17.87 -26.37 19.25
N PRO A 239 -18.98 -26.92 19.79
CA PRO A 239 -20.29 -26.87 19.14
C PRO A 239 -20.71 -25.48 18.65
N ASP A 240 -20.46 -24.45 19.47
CA ASP A 240 -20.86 -23.07 19.19
C ASP A 240 -19.67 -22.10 19.03
N ASN A 241 -18.43 -22.62 19.07
CA ASN A 241 -17.24 -21.77 19.06
C ASN A 241 -16.12 -22.37 18.21
N LEU A 242 -15.40 -21.48 17.51
CA LEU A 242 -14.18 -21.81 16.78
C LEU A 242 -13.03 -20.97 17.36
N ILE A 243 -12.03 -21.65 17.92
CA ILE A 243 -10.88 -21.00 18.55
C ILE A 243 -9.65 -21.25 17.69
N PHE A 244 -9.03 -20.18 17.20
CA PHE A 244 -7.74 -20.24 16.53
C PHE A 244 -6.64 -19.75 17.47
N MET A 245 -5.67 -20.61 17.74
CA MET A 245 -4.46 -20.26 18.47
C MET A 245 -3.35 -20.01 17.45
N LEU A 246 -2.98 -18.74 17.31
CA LEU A 246 -2.03 -18.29 16.32
C LEU A 246 -0.64 -18.16 16.97
N PRO A 247 0.33 -19.02 16.59
CA PRO A 247 1.64 -19.01 17.21
C PRO A 247 2.41 -17.75 16.82
N ARG A 248 3.48 -17.48 17.57
CA ARG A 248 4.42 -16.40 17.27
C ARG A 248 4.97 -16.54 15.85
N LEU A 249 5.08 -15.42 15.12
CA LEU A 249 5.74 -15.39 13.82
C LEU A 249 7.22 -15.79 13.91
N GLY A 250 7.84 -15.54 15.06
CA GLY A 250 9.25 -15.79 15.28
C GLY A 250 10.17 -14.74 14.68
N PHE A 251 11.46 -14.83 15.02
CA PHE A 251 12.50 -13.88 14.61
C PHE A 251 13.02 -14.08 13.17
N LEU A 252 12.61 -15.16 12.49
CA LEU A 252 12.98 -15.48 11.11
C LEU A 252 11.82 -15.25 10.14
N SER A 253 10.81 -14.49 10.55
CA SER A 253 9.65 -14.18 9.72
C SER A 253 10.00 -13.28 8.52
N ARG A 254 9.04 -13.03 7.63
CA ARG A 254 9.18 -12.09 6.49
C ARG A 254 9.63 -10.68 6.93
N ALA A 255 9.48 -10.34 8.22
CA ALA A 255 9.95 -9.08 8.80
C ALA A 255 11.43 -9.10 9.24
N ALA A 256 12.18 -10.20 9.10
CA ALA A 256 13.58 -10.31 9.56
C ALA A 256 14.50 -9.21 9.00
N PHE A 257 14.18 -8.66 7.83
CA PHE A 257 14.87 -7.48 7.30
C PHE A 257 14.82 -6.28 8.26
N LEU A 258 13.69 -6.02 8.93
CA LEU A 258 13.57 -4.92 9.90
C LEU A 258 14.48 -5.13 11.11
N LEU A 259 14.68 -6.38 11.56
CA LEU A 259 15.61 -6.70 12.63
C LEU A 259 17.05 -6.42 12.23
N VAL A 260 17.47 -6.95 11.07
CA VAL A 260 18.83 -6.74 10.54
C VAL A 260 19.08 -5.25 10.34
N PHE A 261 18.11 -4.55 9.76
CA PHE A 261 18.16 -3.10 9.57
C PHE A 261 18.29 -2.36 10.91
N ALA A 262 17.46 -2.68 11.91
CA ALA A 262 17.50 -2.01 13.21
C ALA A 262 18.83 -2.25 13.94
N ILE A 263 19.36 -3.47 13.93
CA ILE A 263 20.65 -3.80 14.55
C ILE A 263 21.78 -3.06 13.83
N PHE A 264 21.81 -3.11 12.50
CA PHE A 264 22.82 -2.42 11.70
C PHE A 264 22.77 -0.89 11.92
N TRP A 265 21.57 -0.32 11.87
CA TRP A 265 21.32 1.10 12.12
C TRP A 265 21.75 1.54 13.51
N LEU A 266 21.42 0.76 14.55
CA LEU A 266 21.85 1.01 15.92
C LEU A 266 23.36 0.91 16.06
N GLY A 267 23.99 -0.09 15.42
CA GLY A 267 25.44 -0.25 15.43
C GLY A 267 26.15 0.99 14.91
N ILE A 268 25.73 1.50 13.73
CA ILE A 268 26.29 2.74 13.16
C ILE A 268 26.00 3.94 14.06
N SER A 269 24.74 4.13 14.47
CA SER A 269 24.31 5.30 15.24
C SER A 269 25.01 5.37 16.61
N CYS A 270 25.14 4.23 17.31
CA CYS A 270 25.85 4.14 18.58
C CYS A 270 27.35 4.37 18.41
N THR A 271 27.97 3.83 17.36
CA THR A 271 29.40 4.03 17.11
C THR A 271 29.71 5.51 16.85
N VAL A 272 28.93 6.15 15.97
CA VAL A 272 29.11 7.57 15.63
C VAL A 272 28.83 8.46 16.83
N THR A 273 27.69 8.29 17.49
CA THR A 273 27.29 9.09 18.67
C THR A 273 28.27 8.89 19.83
N GLY A 274 28.72 7.65 20.04
CA GLY A 274 29.72 7.29 21.04
C GLY A 274 31.06 7.98 20.79
N GLY A 275 31.52 8.05 19.53
CA GLY A 275 32.72 8.80 19.16
C GLY A 275 32.66 10.28 19.57
N PHE A 276 31.54 10.97 19.31
CA PHE A 276 31.35 12.36 19.77
C PHE A 276 31.22 12.46 21.27
N ALA A 277 30.53 11.52 21.93
CA ALA A 277 30.39 11.53 23.38
C ALA A 277 31.76 11.37 24.06
N ILE A 278 32.62 10.48 23.55
CA ILE A 278 34.00 10.33 24.02
C ILE A 278 34.79 11.61 23.78
N GLY A 279 34.70 12.22 22.59
CA GLY A 279 35.36 13.49 22.29
C GLY A 279 34.91 14.63 23.20
N LEU A 280 33.61 14.73 23.45
CA LEU A 280 33.01 15.71 24.37
C LEU A 280 33.57 15.55 25.79
N ILE A 281 33.66 14.32 26.29
CA ILE A 281 34.17 14.03 27.64
C ILE A 281 35.68 14.26 27.71
N ALA A 282 36.43 13.72 26.75
CA ALA A 282 37.89 13.72 26.77
C ALA A 282 38.48 15.11 26.50
N LYS A 283 37.92 15.86 25.55
CA LYS A 283 38.41 17.19 25.14
C LYS A 283 37.66 18.35 25.79
N ARG A 284 36.52 18.10 26.44
CA ARG A 284 35.62 19.14 26.99
C ARG A 284 35.18 20.17 25.95
N GLU A 285 35.09 19.75 24.69
CA GLU A 285 34.65 20.60 23.58
C GLU A 285 33.12 20.63 23.52
N TRP A 286 32.51 21.68 24.07
CA TRP A 286 31.05 21.85 24.10
C TRP A 286 30.38 21.87 22.71
N SER A 287 31.13 22.17 21.65
CA SER A 287 30.67 22.06 20.27
C SER A 287 30.20 20.65 19.90
N MET A 288 30.67 19.61 20.63
CA MET A 288 30.26 18.22 20.42
C MET A 288 28.91 17.85 21.04
N ILE A 289 28.30 18.71 21.88
CA ILE A 289 26.98 18.42 22.46
C ILE A 289 25.94 18.21 21.35
N PHE A 290 25.90 19.09 20.36
CA PHE A 290 24.87 19.05 19.33
C PHE A 290 24.91 17.73 18.53
N PRO A 291 26.06 17.26 18.00
CA PRO A 291 26.17 15.94 17.39
C PRO A 291 25.73 14.78 18.30
N VAL A 292 26.03 14.84 19.60
CA VAL A 292 25.61 13.81 20.56
C VAL A 292 24.10 13.78 20.75
N LEU A 293 23.47 14.94 20.98
CA LEU A 293 22.01 15.03 21.13
C LEU A 293 21.30 14.61 19.85
N PHE A 294 21.80 15.07 18.69
CA PHE A 294 21.26 14.70 17.40
C PHE A 294 21.38 13.19 17.15
N GLY A 295 22.57 12.61 17.34
CA GLY A 295 22.81 11.17 17.20
C GLY A 295 21.94 10.33 18.14
N SER A 296 21.66 10.84 19.35
CA SER A 296 20.77 10.18 20.30
C SER A 296 19.34 10.01 19.76
N VAL A 297 18.81 10.96 18.98
CA VAL A 297 17.50 10.82 18.32
C VAL A 297 17.50 9.63 17.36
N PHE A 298 18.58 9.42 16.60
CA PHE A 298 18.71 8.31 15.66
C PHE A 298 18.80 6.96 16.36
N ILE A 299 19.47 6.91 17.51
CA ILE A 299 19.49 5.75 18.40
C ILE A 299 18.07 5.44 18.88
N LEU A 300 17.31 6.44 19.35
CA LEU A 300 15.93 6.24 19.81
C LEU A 300 15.02 5.72 18.69
N ILE A 301 15.17 6.23 17.46
CA ILE A 301 14.45 5.71 16.28
C ILE A 301 14.81 4.23 16.04
N GLY A 302 16.10 3.89 16.07
CA GLY A 302 16.56 2.50 15.91
C GLY A 302 15.99 1.57 16.99
N LEU A 303 15.96 2.02 18.24
CA LEU A 303 15.41 1.28 19.37
C LEU A 303 13.89 1.10 19.23
N ALA A 304 13.17 2.12 18.75
CA ALA A 304 11.74 2.03 18.50
C ALA A 304 11.41 1.01 17.40
N ILE A 305 12.17 1.00 16.30
CA ILE A 305 12.03 -0.01 15.23
C ILE A 305 12.33 -1.41 15.78
N LEU A 306 13.41 -1.57 16.55
CA LEU A 306 13.78 -2.85 17.17
C LEU A 306 12.69 -3.34 18.13
N ALA A 307 12.16 -2.47 18.99
CA ALA A 307 11.09 -2.79 19.92
C ALA A 307 9.80 -3.20 19.18
N GLY A 308 9.43 -2.48 18.12
CA GLY A 308 8.31 -2.82 17.25
C GLY A 308 8.50 -4.20 16.59
N TYR A 309 9.71 -4.51 16.13
CA TYR A 309 10.03 -5.83 15.60
C TYR A 309 9.91 -6.94 16.66
N VAL A 310 10.49 -6.74 17.85
CA VAL A 310 10.39 -7.71 18.95
C VAL A 310 8.94 -7.92 19.38
N HIS A 311 8.14 -6.86 19.41
CA HIS A 311 6.70 -6.94 19.66
C HIS A 311 6.03 -7.89 18.65
N LEU A 312 6.23 -7.67 17.35
CA LEU A 312 5.65 -8.48 16.28
C LEU A 312 6.16 -9.94 16.29
N ALA A 313 7.46 -10.14 16.48
CA ALA A 313 8.09 -11.46 16.48
C ALA A 313 7.66 -12.33 17.68
N THR A 314 7.31 -11.70 18.80
CA THR A 314 6.93 -12.39 20.06
C THR A 314 5.44 -12.45 20.32
N ALA A 315 4.62 -11.74 19.53
CA ALA A 315 3.18 -11.72 19.70
C ALA A 315 2.55 -13.09 19.39
N THR A 316 1.81 -13.64 20.35
CA THR A 316 0.83 -14.69 20.14
C THR A 316 -0.54 -14.05 19.98
N ALA A 317 -1.40 -14.63 19.15
CA ALA A 317 -2.78 -14.18 19.03
C ALA A 317 -3.75 -15.34 19.23
N VAL A 318 -4.91 -15.05 19.80
CA VAL A 318 -6.03 -15.96 19.93
C VAL A 318 -7.23 -15.29 19.31
N LEU A 319 -7.87 -15.97 18.37
CA LEU A 319 -9.10 -15.54 17.73
C LEU A 319 -10.21 -16.50 18.15
N VAL A 320 -11.11 -16.03 19.01
CA VAL A 320 -12.29 -16.77 19.44
C VAL A 320 -13.47 -16.28 18.62
N VAL A 321 -14.15 -17.21 17.98
CA VAL A 321 -15.30 -16.96 17.11
C VAL A 321 -16.48 -17.70 17.72
N SER A 322 -17.58 -17.00 17.98
CA SER A 322 -18.78 -17.55 18.59
C SER A 322 -20.01 -17.09 17.84
N GLY A 323 -21.19 -17.63 18.15
CA GLY A 323 -22.44 -17.11 17.60
C GLY A 323 -22.67 -15.61 17.88
N SER A 324 -22.11 -15.06 18.96
CA SER A 324 -22.24 -13.64 19.32
C SER A 324 -21.25 -12.73 18.61
N GLY A 325 -20.13 -13.24 18.09
CA GLY A 325 -19.15 -12.43 17.39
C GLY A 325 -17.72 -12.95 17.48
N ILE A 326 -16.77 -12.05 17.22
CA ILE A 326 -15.33 -12.34 17.24
C ILE A 326 -14.69 -11.63 18.43
N THR A 327 -13.90 -12.36 19.22
CA THR A 327 -12.95 -11.80 20.18
C THR A 327 -11.54 -12.08 19.69
N PHE A 328 -10.72 -11.04 19.56
CA PHE A 328 -9.32 -11.15 19.20
C PHE A 328 -8.44 -10.65 20.34
N THR A 329 -7.58 -11.52 20.83
CA THR A 329 -6.62 -11.23 21.88
C THR A 329 -5.22 -11.43 21.34
N GLN A 330 -4.44 -10.36 21.29
CA GLN A 330 -3.02 -10.41 20.94
C GLN A 330 -2.18 -10.07 22.17
N GLN A 331 -1.23 -10.95 22.50
CA GLN A 331 -0.35 -10.78 23.64
C GLN A 331 1.09 -10.91 23.19
N SER A 332 1.89 -9.90 23.52
CA SER A 332 3.35 -9.92 23.40
C SER A 332 3.99 -9.69 24.76
N ARG A 333 5.32 -9.66 24.83
CA ARG A 333 6.04 -9.26 26.04
C ARG A 333 5.91 -7.76 26.38
N ILE A 334 5.53 -6.93 25.39
CA ILE A 334 5.53 -5.46 25.52
C ILE A 334 4.12 -4.93 25.77
N LYS A 335 3.13 -5.50 25.06
CA LYS A 335 1.75 -5.02 25.05
C LYS A 335 0.78 -6.19 24.90
N LYS A 336 -0.33 -6.15 25.64
CA LYS A 336 -1.54 -6.94 25.39
C LYS A 336 -2.57 -6.03 24.72
N SER A 337 -3.23 -6.53 23.70
CA SER A 337 -4.33 -5.87 23.00
C SER A 337 -5.49 -6.84 22.88
N GLU A 338 -6.69 -6.38 23.18
CA GLU A 338 -7.91 -7.17 23.11
C GLU A 338 -9.01 -6.30 22.52
N TRP A 339 -9.76 -6.85 21.59
CA TRP A 339 -10.95 -6.19 21.05
C TRP A 339 -12.00 -7.23 20.66
N GLN A 340 -13.25 -6.80 20.61
CA GLN A 340 -14.40 -7.63 20.29
C GLN A 340 -15.22 -6.97 19.17
N LEU A 341 -15.86 -7.79 18.34
CA LEU A 341 -16.78 -7.38 17.28
C LEU A 341 -18.04 -8.23 17.38
N ASN A 342 -19.22 -7.60 17.37
CA ASN A 342 -20.48 -8.33 17.39
C ASN A 342 -20.73 -8.99 16.03
N ARG A 343 -21.39 -10.15 16.04
CA ARG A 343 -21.77 -10.89 14.83
C ARG A 343 -22.61 -10.04 13.87
N ALA A 344 -23.54 -9.25 14.41
CA ALA A 344 -24.44 -8.42 13.62
C ALA A 344 -23.69 -7.37 12.78
N ASP A 345 -22.51 -6.94 13.23
CA ASP A 345 -21.70 -5.95 12.54
C ASP A 345 -20.89 -6.58 11.40
N ILE A 346 -20.63 -7.89 11.43
CA ILE A 346 -19.78 -8.59 10.46
C ILE A 346 -20.55 -8.88 9.17
N THR A 347 -20.17 -8.20 8.09
CA THR A 347 -20.79 -8.34 6.77
C THR A 347 -20.01 -9.28 5.86
N ASP A 348 -18.68 -9.33 5.98
CA ASP A 348 -17.82 -10.22 5.17
C ASP A 348 -16.49 -10.48 5.90
N VAL A 349 -15.78 -11.54 5.51
CA VAL A 349 -14.41 -11.84 5.96
C VAL A 349 -13.57 -12.27 4.77
N ARG A 350 -12.48 -11.56 4.50
CA ARG A 350 -11.63 -11.79 3.32
C ARG A 350 -10.16 -11.54 3.59
N VAL A 351 -9.31 -11.83 2.61
CA VAL A 351 -7.92 -11.41 2.59
C VAL A 351 -7.79 -10.17 1.72
N GLY A 352 -7.07 -9.16 2.19
CA GLY A 352 -6.85 -7.93 1.43
C GLY A 352 -5.53 -7.24 1.78
N PRO A 353 -5.13 -6.22 1.00
CA PRO A 353 -3.90 -5.49 1.25
C PRO A 353 -4.01 -4.63 2.51
N SER A 354 -2.98 -4.64 3.35
CA SER A 354 -2.85 -3.81 4.57
C SER A 354 -2.58 -2.33 4.33
N GLY A 355 -2.47 -1.90 3.06
CA GLY A 355 -2.00 -0.57 2.69
C GLY A 355 -0.47 -0.40 2.77
N THR A 356 0.26 -1.43 3.21
CA THR A 356 1.73 -1.45 3.21
C THR A 356 2.26 -2.28 2.03
N GLU A 357 3.33 -1.83 1.40
CA GLU A 357 4.05 -2.57 0.36
C GLU A 357 5.50 -2.82 0.77
N ILE A 358 6.00 -4.04 0.53
CA ILE A 358 7.40 -4.41 0.70
C ILE A 358 7.90 -4.90 -0.64
N ASN A 359 8.95 -4.26 -1.17
CA ASN A 359 9.49 -4.56 -2.51
C ASN A 359 8.42 -4.50 -3.62
N ASN A 360 7.53 -3.51 -3.57
CA ASN A 360 6.38 -3.33 -4.48
C ASN A 360 5.38 -4.50 -4.48
N LYS A 361 5.39 -5.32 -3.43
CA LYS A 361 4.37 -6.34 -3.20
C LYS A 361 3.50 -5.92 -2.01
N PRO A 362 2.16 -5.91 -2.14
CA PRO A 362 1.31 -5.59 -1.02
C PRO A 362 1.46 -6.63 0.09
N VAL A 363 1.50 -6.17 1.33
CA VAL A 363 1.42 -7.06 2.48
C VAL A 363 -0.05 -7.37 2.74
N PHE A 364 -0.43 -8.64 2.61
CA PHE A 364 -1.79 -9.10 2.86
C PHE A 364 -2.07 -9.32 4.34
N GLU A 365 -3.34 -9.18 4.70
CA GLU A 365 -3.88 -9.38 6.04
C GLU A 365 -5.30 -9.94 5.98
N LEU A 366 -5.76 -10.53 7.09
CA LEU A 366 -7.15 -10.95 7.28
C LEU A 366 -8.00 -9.71 7.59
N GLN A 367 -9.00 -9.44 6.74
CA GLN A 367 -9.91 -8.31 6.88
C GLN A 367 -11.29 -8.80 7.31
N ILE A 368 -11.73 -8.38 8.50
CA ILE A 368 -13.12 -8.55 8.95
C ILE A 368 -13.87 -7.29 8.57
N ILE A 369 -14.82 -7.40 7.63
CA ILE A 369 -15.58 -6.27 7.10
C ILE A 369 -16.78 -6.02 8.01
N THR A 370 -16.93 -4.78 8.47
CA THR A 370 -18.03 -4.33 9.34
C THR A 370 -18.84 -3.22 8.69
N GLY A 371 -19.80 -3.59 7.85
CA GLY A 371 -20.59 -2.66 7.05
C GLY A 371 -19.69 -1.86 6.11
N ASP A 372 -19.70 -0.55 6.32
CA ASP A 372 -18.63 0.25 5.78
C ASP A 372 -17.45 0.20 6.76
N THR A 373 -16.70 -0.86 7.00
CA THR A 373 -15.38 -0.78 7.68
C THR A 373 -14.65 -2.07 7.50
N HIS A 374 -13.35 -2.09 7.76
CA HIS A 374 -12.68 -3.34 8.01
C HIS A 374 -11.71 -3.22 9.17
N LYS A 375 -11.52 -4.34 9.87
CA LYS A 375 -10.40 -4.53 10.78
C LYS A 375 -9.40 -5.47 10.13
N GLY A 376 -8.20 -4.94 9.86
CA GLY A 376 -7.05 -5.68 9.37
C GLY A 376 -6.33 -6.40 10.51
N LEU A 377 -6.07 -7.70 10.33
CA LEU A 377 -5.47 -8.57 11.33
C LEU A 377 -4.43 -9.47 10.70
N LEU A 378 -3.46 -9.89 11.52
CA LEU A 378 -2.52 -10.95 11.15
C LEU A 378 -1.66 -10.62 9.90
N GLY A 379 -1.39 -9.33 9.67
CA GLY A 379 -0.52 -8.87 8.60
C GLY A 379 0.85 -9.53 8.66
N GLY A 380 1.36 -9.96 7.50
CA GLY A 380 2.66 -10.62 7.38
C GLY A 380 2.65 -12.14 7.59
N ARG A 381 1.48 -12.76 7.82
CA ARG A 381 1.31 -14.22 7.74
C ARG A 381 1.37 -14.71 6.29
N ASP A 382 1.43 -16.03 6.14
CA ASP A 382 1.36 -16.66 4.84
C ASP A 382 -0.02 -16.47 4.20
N ASP A 383 -0.02 -16.15 2.91
CA ASP A 383 -1.21 -15.80 2.16
C ASP A 383 -2.21 -16.98 2.14
N ALA A 384 -1.74 -18.23 2.05
CA ALA A 384 -2.61 -19.40 2.06
C ALA A 384 -3.24 -19.61 3.45
N GLU A 385 -2.51 -19.37 4.53
CA GLU A 385 -3.06 -19.39 5.89
C GLU A 385 -4.16 -18.34 6.07
N LEU A 386 -3.96 -17.12 5.56
CA LEU A 386 -4.95 -16.06 5.64
C LEU A 386 -6.24 -16.41 4.87
N HIS A 387 -6.11 -16.97 3.67
CA HIS A 387 -7.28 -17.38 2.86
C HIS A 387 -8.04 -18.54 3.49
N TRP A 388 -7.31 -19.49 4.07
CA TRP A 388 -7.90 -20.59 4.83
C TRP A 388 -8.67 -20.07 6.06
N LEU A 389 -8.07 -19.18 6.86
CA LEU A 389 -8.76 -18.54 7.99
C LEU A 389 -10.02 -17.79 7.55
N ALA A 390 -9.92 -16.95 6.51
CA ALA A 390 -11.06 -16.22 5.97
C ALA A 390 -12.19 -17.17 5.53
N THR A 391 -11.85 -18.28 4.89
CA THR A 391 -12.82 -19.29 4.46
C THR A 391 -13.48 -19.98 5.66
N ARG A 392 -12.71 -20.37 6.68
CA ARG A 392 -13.25 -20.97 7.92
C ARG A 392 -14.22 -20.02 8.62
N LEU A 393 -13.86 -18.74 8.72
CA LEU A 393 -14.70 -17.70 9.34
C LEU A 393 -15.99 -17.45 8.54
N ARG A 394 -15.92 -17.37 7.22
CA ARG A 394 -17.10 -17.24 6.35
C ARG A 394 -18.04 -18.44 6.49
N THR A 395 -17.49 -19.66 6.49
CA THR A 395 -18.29 -20.88 6.68
C THR A 395 -18.97 -20.90 8.05
N PHE A 396 -18.24 -20.58 9.12
CA PHE A 396 -18.80 -20.54 10.47
C PHE A 396 -19.99 -19.57 10.58
N TYR A 397 -19.87 -18.39 9.95
CA TYR A 397 -20.93 -17.38 9.96
C TYR A 397 -21.94 -17.47 8.83
N GLN A 398 -21.82 -18.47 7.95
CA GLN A 398 -22.65 -18.63 6.75
C GLN A 398 -22.66 -17.34 5.90
N LEU A 399 -21.53 -16.65 5.83
CA LEU A 399 -21.37 -15.47 4.98
C LEU A 399 -21.29 -15.94 3.53
N ASN A 400 -21.92 -15.18 2.62
CA ASN A 400 -21.93 -15.49 1.19
C ASN A 400 -20.49 -15.72 0.69
N GLN A 401 -20.25 -16.89 0.10
CA GLN A 401 -18.95 -17.21 -0.46
C GLN A 401 -18.74 -16.38 -1.72
N THR A 402 -18.12 -15.20 -1.58
CA THR A 402 -17.52 -14.52 -2.74
C THR A 402 -16.46 -15.48 -3.32
N PRO A 403 -16.54 -15.83 -4.62
CA PRO A 403 -15.56 -16.69 -5.26
C PRO A 403 -14.14 -16.18 -5.01
N LEU A 404 -13.23 -17.06 -4.60
CA LEU A 404 -11.82 -16.70 -4.48
C LEU A 404 -11.28 -16.34 -5.87
N PRO A 405 -10.52 -15.23 -6.01
CA PRO A 405 -9.77 -15.00 -7.24
C PRO A 405 -8.77 -16.15 -7.44
N PRO A 406 -8.48 -16.56 -8.69
CA PRO A 406 -7.53 -17.63 -8.95
C PRO A 406 -6.16 -17.32 -8.35
N ALA A 407 -5.54 -18.31 -7.70
CA ALA A 407 -4.22 -18.18 -7.09
C ALA A 407 -3.19 -17.72 -8.15
N ALA A 408 -2.42 -16.68 -7.81
CA ALA A 408 -1.48 -16.00 -8.70
C ALA A 408 -0.07 -16.62 -8.68
#